data_AF-A0A0R2XIU2-F1
#
_entry.id   AF-A0A0R2XIU2-F1
#
_cell.length_a   1.000
_cell.length_b   1.000
_cell.length_c   1.000
_cell.angle_alpha   90.00
_cell.angle_beta   90.00
_cell.angle_gamma   90.00
#
_symmetry.space_group_name_H-M   'P 1'
#
loop_
_entity.id
_entity.type
_entity.pdbx_description
1 polymer ?
#
loop_
_entity_poly.entity_id
_entity_poly.type
_entity_poly.pdbx_seq_one_letter_code
_entity_poly.pdbx_strand_id
1 'polypeptide(L)'
;MDMAADSWSVVLESASGSPVSRTSVAGDPQANLDSLIQKIGTHQRLTDAQVRALATEIVEQVKERGPFLSLSEFMNRRLSSDRSLARVGAVEAALNELASRGAGENPFADIQSYFSETVTVPLGVTYPFKEAAEGNLAYGFPGWMRQADVLRPIAPILSARDDTFVIRAYGECKDPLTGEAKAGAWCEAILQRRADYVDSINDEATVLPSESTLTSEINKRFGRRFVIVSFRWLSEDEV
;
A
#
# COMPACT_ATOMS: atom_id res chain seq x y z
N MET A 1 -24.92 38.66 23.64
CA MET A 1 -25.16 37.26 23.23
C MET A 1 -23.79 36.64 23.19
N ASP A 2 -23.45 35.91 24.26
CA ASP A 2 -22.09 35.47 24.55
C ASP A 2 -21.73 34.28 23.66
N MET A 3 -20.77 34.47 22.75
CA MET A 3 -20.33 33.42 21.81
C MET A 3 -19.41 32.38 22.47
N ALA A 4 -19.17 32.48 23.78
CA ALA A 4 -18.39 31.51 24.55
C ALA A 4 -19.22 30.34 25.12
N ALA A 5 -20.55 30.36 24.99
CA ALA A 5 -21.44 29.38 25.62
C ALA A 5 -21.73 28.12 24.78
N ASP A 6 -21.47 28.14 23.47
CA ASP A 6 -21.65 26.97 22.60
C ASP A 6 -20.30 26.30 22.31
N SER A 7 -19.68 25.73 23.35
CA SER A 7 -18.64 24.72 23.11
C SER A 7 -19.34 23.43 22.70
N TRP A 8 -19.41 23.17 21.41
CA TRP A 8 -19.79 21.86 20.88
C TRP A 8 -18.68 20.87 21.29
N SER A 9 -18.93 20.10 22.36
CA SER A 9 -18.03 19.04 22.79
C SER A 9 -18.15 17.87 21.82
N VAL A 10 -17.26 17.83 20.83
CA VAL A 10 -17.07 16.60 20.06
C VAL A 10 -16.40 15.59 20.98
N VAL A 11 -17.13 14.52 21.33
CA VAL A 11 -16.53 13.36 21.97
C VAL A 11 -15.59 12.73 20.94
N LEU A 12 -14.30 13.06 21.04
CA LEU A 12 -13.27 12.42 20.25
C LEU A 12 -13.10 10.99 20.78
N GLU A 13 -13.31 10.01 19.92
CA GLU A 13 -13.09 8.61 20.26
C GLU A 13 -11.59 8.36 20.54
N SER A 14 -11.26 7.95 21.75
CA SER A 14 -9.90 7.61 22.18
C SER A 14 -9.70 6.09 22.14
N ALA A 15 -9.31 5.58 20.97
CA ALA A 15 -8.96 4.17 20.79
C ALA A 15 -7.60 4.03 20.09
N SER A 16 -6.92 2.91 20.33
CA SER A 16 -5.70 2.55 19.61
C SER A 16 -6.01 2.02 18.19
N GLY A 17 -5.00 1.95 17.32
CA GLY A 17 -5.14 1.45 15.96
C GLY A 17 -5.47 2.52 14.91
N SER A 18 -5.44 2.11 13.64
CA SER A 18 -5.58 3.01 12.49
C SER A 18 -7.04 3.11 12.05
N PRO A 19 -7.67 4.30 12.08
CA PRO A 19 -9.05 4.46 11.67
C PRO A 19 -9.17 4.41 10.14
N VAL A 20 -10.15 3.66 9.67
CA VAL A 20 -10.53 3.50 8.28
C VAL A 20 -12.02 3.79 8.20
N SER A 21 -12.38 4.94 7.66
CA SER A 21 -13.77 5.39 7.58
C SER A 21 -14.21 5.60 6.13
N ARG A 22 -15.33 5.00 5.77
CA ARG A 22 -16.03 5.28 4.50
C ARG A 22 -16.97 6.46 4.62
N THR A 23 -17.48 6.73 5.82
CA THR A 23 -18.50 7.73 6.08
C THR A 23 -18.22 8.44 7.41
N SER A 24 -18.11 9.77 7.37
CA SER A 24 -17.99 10.61 8.56
C SER A 24 -19.36 10.98 9.12
N VAL A 25 -20.30 10.03 9.20
CA VAL A 25 -21.65 10.36 9.72
C VAL A 25 -21.50 10.69 11.20
N ALA A 26 -21.73 11.95 11.54
CA ALA A 26 -21.98 12.35 12.90
C ALA A 26 -23.27 11.67 13.35
N GLY A 27 -23.16 10.75 14.31
CA GLY A 27 -24.33 10.19 14.99
C GLY A 27 -24.95 11.22 15.93
N ASP A 28 -26.22 11.03 16.29
CA ASP A 28 -26.83 11.78 17.38
C ASP A 28 -26.07 11.47 18.69
N PRO A 29 -25.45 12.47 19.36
CA PRO A 29 -24.68 12.24 20.59
C PRO A 29 -25.54 11.76 21.76
N GLN A 30 -26.87 11.86 21.68
CA GLN A 30 -27.79 11.29 22.67
C GLN A 30 -28.31 9.91 22.32
N ALA A 31 -28.06 9.42 21.10
CA ALA A 31 -28.47 8.08 20.71
C ALA A 31 -27.57 7.07 21.41
N ASN A 32 -28.14 6.33 22.37
CA ASN A 32 -27.56 5.12 22.93
C ASN A 32 -27.66 4.00 21.88
N LEU A 33 -26.90 4.17 20.79
CA LEU A 33 -26.88 3.26 19.67
C LEU A 33 -26.41 1.90 20.16
N ASP A 34 -27.18 0.87 19.81
CA ASP A 34 -26.73 -0.51 19.94
C ASP A 34 -25.33 -0.61 19.32
N SER A 35 -24.42 -1.28 20.03
CA SER A 35 -23.09 -1.64 19.54
C SER A 35 -23.09 -2.17 18.10
N LEU A 36 -24.17 -2.85 17.69
CA LEU A 36 -24.42 -3.32 16.34
C LEU A 36 -24.56 -2.18 15.31
N ILE A 37 -25.40 -1.19 15.61
CA ILE A 37 -25.67 -0.05 14.71
C ILE A 37 -24.47 0.87 14.65
N GLN A 38 -23.74 1.02 15.76
CA GLN A 38 -22.48 1.75 15.77
C GLN A 38 -21.48 1.10 14.80
N LYS A 39 -21.27 -0.21 14.84
CA LYS A 39 -20.31 -0.90 13.95
C LYS A 39 -20.71 -0.89 12.47
N ILE A 40 -22.00 -0.90 12.15
CA ILE A 40 -22.50 -0.82 10.76
C ILE A 40 -22.45 0.63 10.25
N GLY A 41 -22.64 1.62 11.13
CA GLY A 41 -22.77 3.03 10.77
C GLY A 41 -21.50 3.88 10.93
N THR A 42 -20.45 3.40 11.60
CA THR A 42 -19.23 4.16 11.89
C THR A 42 -18.01 3.62 11.14
N HIS A 43 -16.81 3.90 11.66
CA HIS A 43 -15.53 3.57 11.07
C HIS A 43 -14.93 2.32 11.72
N GLN A 44 -14.07 1.63 10.98
CA GLN A 44 -13.34 0.47 11.49
C GLN A 44 -11.94 0.90 11.91
N ARG A 45 -11.39 0.33 12.99
CA ARG A 45 -10.00 0.56 13.40
C ARG A 45 -9.21 -0.73 13.27
N LEU A 46 -8.09 -0.68 12.56
CA LEU A 46 -7.18 -1.82 12.45
C LEU A 46 -6.19 -1.83 13.61
N THR A 47 -6.07 -2.98 14.25
CA THR A 47 -4.99 -3.25 15.21
C THR A 47 -3.67 -3.48 14.47
N ASP A 48 -2.54 -3.32 15.15
CA ASP A 48 -1.22 -3.57 14.56
C ASP A 48 -1.05 -5.01 14.07
N ALA A 49 -1.72 -5.97 14.72
CA ALA A 49 -1.73 -7.37 14.28
C ALA A 49 -2.44 -7.52 12.93
N GLN A 50 -3.61 -6.89 12.77
CA GLN A 50 -4.37 -6.89 11.51
C GLN A 50 -3.62 -6.14 10.40
N VAL A 51 -2.95 -5.03 10.71
CA VAL A 51 -2.10 -4.31 9.74
C VAL A 51 -0.93 -5.18 9.26
N ARG A 52 -0.24 -5.88 10.18
CA ARG A 52 0.83 -6.84 9.81
C ARG A 52 0.31 -8.03 9.01
N ALA A 53 -0.86 -8.55 9.37
CA ALA A 53 -1.51 -9.63 8.62
C ALA A 53 -1.85 -9.16 7.20
N LEU A 54 -2.44 -7.96 7.05
CA LEU A 54 -2.74 -7.37 5.74
C LEU A 54 -1.49 -7.16 4.90
N ALA A 55 -0.40 -6.66 5.50
CA ALA A 55 0.87 -6.49 4.79
C ALA A 55 1.43 -7.83 4.30
N THR A 56 1.38 -8.87 5.14
CA THR A 56 1.80 -10.24 4.78
C THR A 56 0.96 -10.78 3.62
N GLU A 57 -0.36 -10.65 3.67
CA GLU A 57 -1.24 -11.13 2.60
C GLU A 57 -1.08 -10.38 1.28
N ILE A 58 -0.83 -9.07 1.33
CA ILE A 58 -0.49 -8.31 0.12
C ILE A 58 0.78 -8.87 -0.53
N VAL A 59 1.79 -9.26 0.27
CA VAL A 59 3.02 -9.87 -0.26
C VAL A 59 2.74 -11.23 -0.89
N GLU A 60 1.90 -12.06 -0.30
CA GLU A 60 1.49 -13.34 -0.91
C GLU A 60 0.73 -13.12 -2.23
N GLN A 61 -0.20 -12.16 -2.27
CA GLN A 61 -0.90 -11.79 -3.50
C GLN A 61 0.04 -11.24 -4.60
N VAL A 62 1.11 -10.54 -4.22
CA VAL A 62 2.14 -10.09 -5.16
C VAL A 62 2.92 -11.29 -5.73
N LYS A 63 3.24 -12.29 -4.91
CA LYS A 63 3.94 -13.51 -5.37
C LYS A 63 3.08 -14.33 -6.33
N GLU A 64 1.81 -14.52 -6.03
CA GLU A 64 0.87 -15.29 -6.86
C GLU A 64 0.62 -14.64 -8.22
N ARG A 65 0.52 -13.30 -8.24
CA ARG A 65 0.20 -12.54 -9.45
C ARG A 65 1.44 -12.18 -10.25
N GLY A 66 2.63 -12.26 -9.66
CA GLY A 66 3.88 -11.85 -10.30
C GLY A 66 4.03 -10.33 -10.38
N PRO A 67 5.02 -9.83 -11.14
CA PRO A 67 5.29 -8.40 -11.22
C PRO A 67 4.11 -7.63 -11.82
N PHE A 68 3.93 -6.40 -11.37
CA PHE A 68 2.94 -5.46 -11.91
C PHE A 68 3.66 -4.43 -12.77
N LEU A 69 3.16 -4.18 -13.98
CA LEU A 69 3.71 -3.20 -14.91
C LEU A 69 3.32 -1.77 -14.53
N SER A 70 2.25 -1.62 -13.76
CA SER A 70 1.76 -0.31 -13.32
C SER A 70 1.01 -0.43 -11.99
N LEU A 71 0.84 0.72 -11.33
CA LEU A 71 -0.02 0.81 -10.15
C LEU A 71 -1.45 0.38 -10.48
N SER A 72 -1.98 0.76 -11.65
CA SER A 72 -3.31 0.36 -12.08
C SER A 72 -3.48 -1.16 -12.16
N GLU A 73 -2.44 -1.88 -12.54
CA GLU A 73 -2.46 -3.33 -12.62
C GLU A 73 -2.37 -4.02 -11.25
N PHE A 74 -1.63 -3.42 -10.31
CA PHE A 74 -1.60 -3.86 -8.90
C PHE A 74 -2.99 -3.71 -8.26
N MET A 75 -3.66 -2.61 -8.58
CA MET A 75 -4.91 -2.23 -7.94
C MET A 75 -6.13 -2.93 -8.54
N ASN A 76 -6.23 -3.00 -9.85
CA ASN A 76 -7.39 -3.56 -10.54
C ASN A 76 -7.28 -5.08 -10.69
N ARG A 77 -8.43 -5.72 -10.91
CA ARG A 77 -8.46 -7.14 -11.31
C ARG A 77 -7.81 -7.31 -12.68
N ARG A 78 -7.12 -8.44 -12.89
CA ARG A 78 -6.61 -8.84 -14.20
C ARG A 78 -7.64 -9.70 -14.93
N LEU A 79 -7.77 -9.52 -16.24
CA LEU A 79 -8.56 -10.44 -17.06
C LEU A 79 -7.72 -11.68 -17.31
N SER A 80 -8.06 -12.79 -16.66
CA SER A 80 -7.36 -14.07 -16.77
C SER A 80 -8.35 -15.21 -16.91
N SER A 81 -7.89 -16.35 -17.44
CA SER A 81 -8.64 -17.61 -17.39
C SER A 81 -8.78 -18.15 -15.97
N ASP A 82 -7.87 -17.76 -15.07
CA ASP A 82 -7.98 -18.04 -13.64
C ASP A 82 -9.05 -17.13 -13.02
N ARG A 83 -10.20 -17.73 -12.70
CA ARG A 83 -11.35 -17.01 -12.15
C ARG A 83 -11.10 -16.49 -10.74
N SER A 84 -10.27 -17.14 -9.94
CA SER A 84 -9.96 -16.68 -8.59
C SER A 84 -9.22 -15.35 -8.65
N LEU A 85 -8.13 -15.32 -9.44
CA LEU A 85 -7.32 -14.12 -9.61
C LEU A 85 -8.02 -13.03 -10.42
N ALA A 86 -8.94 -13.39 -11.32
CA ALA A 86 -9.68 -12.45 -12.15
C ALA A 86 -10.85 -11.74 -11.45
N ARG A 87 -11.22 -12.18 -10.24
CA ARG A 87 -12.35 -11.63 -9.48
C ARG A 87 -12.07 -10.23 -8.96
N VAL A 88 -10.93 -10.05 -8.29
CA VAL A 88 -10.55 -8.80 -7.61
C VAL A 88 -9.05 -8.50 -7.76
N GLY A 89 -8.65 -7.26 -7.47
CA GLY A 89 -7.24 -6.85 -7.44
C GLY A 89 -6.49 -7.34 -6.20
N ALA A 90 -5.18 -7.10 -6.14
CA ALA A 90 -4.31 -7.70 -5.11
C ALA A 90 -4.70 -7.31 -3.67
N VAL A 91 -5.01 -6.03 -3.43
CA VAL A 91 -5.36 -5.53 -2.09
C VAL A 91 -6.72 -6.07 -1.62
N GLU A 92 -7.72 -6.11 -2.50
CA GLU A 92 -9.03 -6.67 -2.16
C GLU A 92 -8.96 -8.18 -1.97
N ALA A 93 -8.14 -8.89 -2.75
CA ALA A 93 -7.87 -10.31 -2.54
C ALA A 93 -7.26 -10.57 -1.15
N ALA A 94 -6.26 -9.77 -0.75
CA ALA A 94 -5.66 -9.88 0.58
C ALA A 94 -6.68 -9.67 1.70
N LEU A 95 -7.61 -8.70 1.56
CA LEU A 95 -8.69 -8.51 2.53
C LEU A 95 -9.63 -9.74 2.57
N ASN A 96 -9.99 -10.30 1.41
CA ASN A 96 -10.83 -11.50 1.35
C ASN A 96 -10.15 -12.72 2.02
N GLU A 97 -8.84 -12.88 1.88
CA GLU A 97 -8.08 -13.92 2.58
C GLU A 97 -8.10 -13.71 4.09
N LEU A 98 -7.91 -12.48 4.57
CA LEU A 98 -8.02 -12.16 6.01
C LEU A 98 -9.41 -12.46 6.57
N ALA A 99 -10.47 -12.32 5.78
CA ALA A 99 -11.84 -12.64 6.19
C ALA A 99 -12.06 -14.11 6.54
N SER A 100 -11.14 -15.00 6.14
CA SER A 100 -11.15 -16.42 6.47
C SER A 100 -10.31 -16.79 7.70
N ARG A 101 -9.54 -15.84 8.27
CA ARG A 101 -8.63 -16.07 9.39
C ARG A 101 -9.31 -15.94 10.75
N GLY A 102 -8.57 -16.28 11.80
CA GLY A 102 -9.01 -16.12 13.19
C GLY A 102 -9.23 -14.65 13.58
N ALA A 103 -10.05 -14.41 14.60
CA ALA A 103 -10.50 -13.08 15.02
C ALA A 103 -9.37 -12.07 15.33
N GLY A 104 -8.18 -12.53 15.70
CA GLY A 104 -7.02 -11.66 15.94
C GLY A 104 -6.45 -11.00 14.68
N GLU A 105 -6.60 -11.64 13.52
CA GLU A 105 -6.09 -11.14 12.23
C GLU A 105 -7.21 -10.72 11.27
N ASN A 106 -8.40 -11.29 11.44
CA ASN A 106 -9.57 -11.00 10.62
C ASN A 106 -10.21 -9.67 11.07
N PRO A 107 -10.14 -8.59 10.26
CA PRO A 107 -10.79 -7.34 10.62
C PRO A 107 -12.31 -7.47 10.62
N PHE A 108 -12.88 -8.40 9.86
CA PHE A 108 -14.32 -8.58 9.66
C PHE A 108 -14.99 -9.51 10.68
N ALA A 109 -14.25 -10.10 11.61
CA ALA A 109 -14.76 -11.14 12.51
C ALA A 109 -16.05 -10.72 13.24
N ASP A 110 -16.08 -9.49 13.74
CA ASP A 110 -17.25 -8.92 14.42
C ASP A 110 -18.45 -8.82 13.48
N ILE A 111 -18.29 -8.19 12.30
CA ILE A 111 -19.41 -7.99 11.38
C ILE A 111 -19.91 -9.31 10.77
N GLN A 112 -19.02 -10.28 10.55
CA GLN A 112 -19.37 -11.64 10.11
C GLN A 112 -20.19 -12.40 11.15
N SER A 113 -20.00 -12.14 12.44
CA SER A 113 -20.81 -12.77 13.50
C SER A 113 -22.29 -12.39 13.40
N TYR A 114 -22.60 -11.21 12.84
CA TYR A 114 -23.95 -10.72 12.62
C TYR A 114 -24.47 -11.02 11.20
N PHE A 115 -23.59 -11.00 10.20
CA PHE A 115 -23.89 -11.34 8.81
C PHE A 115 -23.17 -12.64 8.41
N SER A 116 -23.66 -13.75 8.95
CA SER A 116 -23.11 -15.09 8.71
C SER A 116 -23.49 -15.66 7.33
N GLU A 117 -24.52 -15.11 6.70
CA GLU A 117 -24.98 -15.51 5.39
C GLU A 117 -24.13 -14.89 4.27
N THR A 118 -23.90 -15.68 3.23
CA THR A 118 -23.23 -15.25 2.00
C THR A 118 -24.23 -15.18 0.86
N VAL A 119 -24.08 -14.16 0.02
CA VAL A 119 -24.81 -14.05 -1.24
C VAL A 119 -24.27 -15.12 -2.18
N THR A 120 -25.19 -15.92 -2.73
CA THR A 120 -24.92 -16.88 -3.79
C THR A 120 -25.81 -16.58 -5.00
N VAL A 121 -25.39 -17.01 -6.18
CA VAL A 121 -26.17 -16.80 -7.41
C VAL A 121 -27.48 -17.60 -7.35
N PRO A 122 -28.66 -16.96 -7.44
CA PRO A 122 -29.94 -17.67 -7.43
C PRO A 122 -30.08 -18.64 -8.60
N LEU A 123 -30.81 -19.74 -8.37
CA LEU A 123 -31.11 -20.72 -9.43
C LEU A 123 -31.85 -20.05 -10.60
N GLY A 124 -31.42 -20.38 -11.83
CA GLY A 124 -32.00 -19.83 -13.06
C GLY A 124 -31.40 -18.50 -13.53
N VAL A 125 -30.50 -17.87 -12.77
CA VAL A 125 -29.77 -16.67 -13.19
C VAL A 125 -28.38 -17.04 -13.70
N THR A 126 -28.02 -16.54 -14.88
CA THR A 126 -26.70 -16.77 -15.48
C THR A 126 -25.93 -15.46 -15.58
N TYR A 127 -24.85 -15.35 -14.82
CA TYR A 127 -23.86 -14.29 -14.97
C TYR A 127 -22.68 -14.77 -15.82
N PRO A 128 -22.10 -13.92 -16.69
CA PRO A 128 -20.87 -14.23 -17.39
C PRO A 128 -19.70 -14.58 -16.44
N PHE A 129 -19.72 -14.01 -15.23
CA PHE A 129 -18.74 -14.25 -14.18
C PHE A 129 -19.46 -14.37 -12.84
N LYS A 130 -19.75 -15.60 -12.41
CA LYS A 130 -20.63 -15.90 -11.26
C LYS A 130 -20.01 -15.48 -9.94
N GLU A 131 -18.69 -15.64 -9.85
CA GLU A 131 -17.88 -15.39 -8.67
C GLU A 131 -17.93 -13.91 -8.24
N ALA A 132 -18.20 -12.97 -9.16
CA ALA A 132 -18.40 -11.55 -8.80
C ALA A 132 -19.77 -11.26 -8.16
N ALA A 133 -20.75 -12.15 -8.32
CA ALA A 133 -22.07 -12.00 -7.69
C ALA A 133 -22.12 -12.67 -6.30
N GLU A 134 -21.09 -13.41 -5.91
CA GLU A 134 -20.96 -14.04 -4.61
C GLU A 134 -20.24 -13.12 -3.62
N GLY A 135 -20.46 -13.28 -2.32
CA GLY A 135 -19.78 -12.50 -1.29
C GLY A 135 -20.53 -12.44 0.04
N ASN A 136 -19.99 -11.71 1.01
CA ASN A 136 -20.69 -11.49 2.28
C ASN A 136 -21.79 -10.43 2.12
N LEU A 137 -22.94 -10.59 2.76
CA LEU A 137 -24.04 -9.60 2.73
C LEU A 137 -23.64 -8.24 3.28
N ALA A 138 -22.69 -8.21 4.21
CA ALA A 138 -22.19 -6.98 4.79
C ALA A 138 -21.26 -6.19 3.86
N TYR A 139 -20.92 -6.75 2.69
CA TYR A 139 -20.07 -6.12 1.69
C TYR A 139 -20.69 -4.81 1.20
N GLY A 140 -20.32 -3.68 1.82
CA GLY A 140 -20.88 -2.36 1.51
C GLY A 140 -21.18 -1.51 2.71
N PHE A 141 -21.36 -2.13 3.87
CA PHE A 141 -21.44 -1.35 5.10
C PHE A 141 -20.07 -0.74 5.43
N PRO A 142 -20.05 0.44 6.06
CA PRO A 142 -18.85 1.03 6.63
C PRO A 142 -18.00 0.09 7.51
N GLY A 143 -18.64 -0.81 8.27
CA GLY A 143 -17.95 -1.84 9.07
C GLY A 143 -17.30 -2.98 8.27
N TRP A 144 -17.49 -3.03 6.94
CA TRP A 144 -16.77 -3.93 6.04
C TRP A 144 -15.76 -3.13 5.21
N MET A 145 -14.51 -3.12 5.66
CA MET A 145 -13.38 -2.55 4.93
C MET A 145 -13.22 -3.11 3.51
N ARG A 146 -12.97 -2.21 2.56
CA ARG A 146 -12.65 -2.52 1.16
C ARG A 146 -11.29 -1.94 0.81
N GLN A 147 -10.73 -2.42 -0.30
CA GLN A 147 -9.55 -1.87 -0.93
C GLN A 147 -9.61 -0.35 -1.06
N ALA A 148 -10.76 0.23 -1.44
CA ALA A 148 -10.93 1.67 -1.54
C ALA A 148 -10.66 2.42 -0.21
N ASP A 149 -11.05 1.84 0.92
CA ASP A 149 -10.88 2.50 2.22
C ASP A 149 -9.41 2.45 2.69
N VAL A 150 -8.67 1.41 2.29
CA VAL A 150 -7.21 1.33 2.51
C VAL A 150 -6.48 2.34 1.63
N LEU A 151 -6.88 2.47 0.36
CA LEU A 151 -6.18 3.32 -0.60
C LEU A 151 -6.45 4.80 -0.43
N ARG A 152 -7.68 5.18 -0.10
CA ARG A 152 -8.08 6.59 -0.05
C ARG A 152 -7.14 7.48 0.77
N PRO A 153 -6.70 7.09 1.99
CA PRO A 153 -5.75 7.91 2.76
C PRO A 153 -4.34 7.94 2.18
N ILE A 154 -3.91 6.87 1.50
CA ILE A 154 -2.54 6.76 0.96
C ILE A 154 -2.44 7.17 -0.52
N ALA A 155 -3.55 7.33 -1.23
CA ALA A 155 -3.57 7.60 -2.66
C ALA A 155 -2.73 8.83 -3.09
N PRO A 156 -2.71 9.95 -2.34
CA PRO A 156 -1.89 11.11 -2.72
C PRO A 156 -0.38 10.87 -2.63
N ILE A 157 0.05 9.89 -1.82
CA ILE A 157 1.46 9.55 -1.59
C ILE A 157 1.87 8.22 -2.23
N LEU A 158 0.91 7.52 -2.85
CA LEU A 158 1.13 6.22 -3.47
C LEU A 158 1.74 6.42 -4.85
N SER A 159 3.03 6.13 -4.97
CA SER A 159 3.74 6.10 -6.25
C SER A 159 4.18 4.67 -6.58
N ALA A 160 4.19 4.34 -7.87
CA ALA A 160 4.94 3.17 -8.32
C ALA A 160 6.41 3.46 -8.03
N ARG A 161 7.08 2.54 -7.33
CA ARG A 161 8.52 2.66 -7.10
C ARG A 161 9.23 2.55 -8.45
N ASP A 162 9.80 3.65 -8.91
CA ASP A 162 10.75 3.63 -10.02
C ASP A 162 12.13 3.24 -9.46
N ASP A 163 12.84 2.40 -10.20
CA ASP A 163 14.24 2.07 -9.92
C ASP A 163 15.18 3.03 -10.70
N THR A 164 14.65 4.15 -11.21
CA THR A 164 15.39 5.23 -11.87
C THR A 164 15.48 6.46 -10.98
N PHE A 165 16.69 6.97 -10.80
CA PHE A 165 17.03 8.07 -9.89
C PHE A 165 17.71 9.19 -10.66
N VAL A 166 17.33 10.43 -10.37
CA VAL A 166 18.06 11.61 -10.81
C VAL A 166 18.96 12.05 -9.65
N ILE A 167 20.27 12.00 -9.85
CA ILE A 167 21.27 12.44 -8.88
C ILE A 167 21.90 13.72 -9.41
N ARG A 168 21.85 14.79 -8.61
CA ARG A 168 22.56 16.04 -8.87
C ARG A 168 23.73 16.17 -7.90
N ALA A 169 24.90 16.50 -8.43
CA ALA A 169 26.11 16.71 -7.63
C ALA A 169 26.73 18.06 -7.96
N TYR A 170 27.34 18.66 -6.94
CA TYR A 170 28.09 19.92 -7.03
C TYR A 170 29.50 19.69 -6.51
N GLY A 171 30.49 20.16 -7.27
CA GLY A 171 31.87 20.20 -6.85
C GLY A 171 32.43 21.60 -6.98
N GLU A 172 33.13 22.07 -5.96
CA GLU A 172 33.79 23.39 -5.97
C GLU A 172 35.29 23.28 -5.65
N CYS A 173 36.07 24.10 -6.32
CA CYS A 173 37.49 24.29 -6.01
C CYS A 173 37.66 25.58 -5.22
N LYS A 174 38.25 25.49 -4.03
CA LYS A 174 38.57 26.65 -3.18
C LYS A 174 40.02 27.05 -3.33
N ASP A 175 40.27 28.36 -3.30
CA ASP A 175 41.63 28.88 -3.21
C ASP A 175 42.26 28.44 -1.86
N PRO A 176 43.45 27.81 -1.87
CA PRO A 176 44.09 27.32 -0.65
C PRO A 176 44.57 28.43 0.30
N LEU A 177 44.73 29.68 -0.18
CA LEU A 177 45.18 30.82 0.63
C LEU A 177 44.02 31.66 1.18
N THR A 178 42.93 31.83 0.43
CA THR A 178 41.79 32.69 0.82
C THR A 178 40.54 31.92 1.22
N GLY A 179 40.41 30.66 0.83
CA GLY A 179 39.23 29.83 1.07
C GLY A 179 38.03 30.15 0.16
N GLU A 180 38.16 31.11 -0.77
CA GLU A 180 37.09 31.48 -1.69
C GLU A 180 36.93 30.46 -2.82
N ALA A 181 35.69 30.23 -3.27
CA ALA A 181 35.38 29.34 -4.38
C ALA A 181 35.84 29.97 -5.71
N LYS A 182 36.75 29.29 -6.43
CA LYS A 182 37.31 29.73 -7.72
C LYS A 182 36.56 29.19 -8.92
N ALA A 183 35.99 27.99 -8.81
CA ALA A 183 35.23 27.33 -9.86
C ALA A 183 34.26 26.33 -9.25
N GLY A 184 33.03 26.30 -9.78
CA GLY A 184 32.00 25.31 -9.47
C GLY A 184 31.64 24.51 -10.71
N ALA A 185 31.30 23.24 -10.52
CA ALA A 185 30.75 22.40 -11.57
C ALA A 185 29.54 21.63 -11.02
N TRP A 186 28.47 21.62 -11.80
CA TRP A 186 27.25 20.87 -11.50
C TRP A 186 27.07 19.77 -12.53
N CYS A 187 26.68 18.58 -12.08
CA CYS A 187 26.30 17.50 -12.98
C CYS A 187 25.02 16.83 -12.52
N GLU A 188 24.27 16.34 -13.50
CA GLU A 188 23.08 15.53 -13.31
C GLU A 188 23.31 14.16 -13.97
N ALA A 189 23.12 13.11 -13.18
CA ALA A 189 23.20 11.74 -13.63
C ALA A 189 21.86 11.06 -13.41
N ILE A 190 21.34 10.40 -14.46
CA ILE A 190 20.18 9.52 -14.36
C ILE A 190 20.71 8.10 -14.18
N LEU A 191 20.48 7.51 -13.01
CA LEU A 191 20.91 6.16 -12.67
C LEU A 191 19.70 5.23 -12.66
N GLN A 192 19.84 4.03 -13.22
CA GLN A 192 18.83 2.97 -13.11
C GLN A 192 19.42 1.80 -12.32
N ARG A 193 18.74 1.41 -11.25
CA ARG A 193 19.00 0.17 -10.52
C ARG A 193 18.45 -1.01 -11.33
N ARG A 194 19.30 -1.99 -11.60
CA ARG A 194 18.92 -3.22 -12.31
C ARG A 194 18.56 -4.32 -11.33
N ALA A 195 17.81 -5.30 -11.84
CA ALA A 195 17.59 -6.54 -11.11
C ALA A 195 18.91 -7.29 -10.90
N ASP A 196 19.89 -7.21 -11.78
CA ASP A 196 21.14 -7.96 -11.60
C ASP A 196 21.99 -7.42 -10.43
N TYR A 197 22.72 -8.31 -9.77
CA TYR A 197 23.76 -7.94 -8.81
C TYR A 197 24.99 -7.32 -9.51
N VAL A 198 25.83 -6.61 -8.75
CA VAL A 198 27.10 -6.06 -9.28
C VAL A 198 27.95 -7.19 -9.85
N ASP A 199 28.08 -8.27 -9.09
CA ASP A 199 28.73 -9.51 -9.48
C ASP A 199 27.66 -10.57 -9.77
N SER A 200 27.19 -10.59 -11.02
CA SER A 200 26.13 -11.48 -11.50
C SER A 200 26.61 -12.92 -11.77
N ILE A 201 27.90 -13.21 -11.62
CA ILE A 201 28.45 -14.56 -11.81
C ILE A 201 28.21 -15.39 -10.55
N ASN A 202 28.41 -14.78 -9.38
CA ASN A 202 28.31 -15.45 -8.10
C ASN A 202 26.89 -15.44 -7.52
N ASP A 203 26.11 -14.37 -7.75
CA ASP A 203 24.74 -14.27 -7.25
C ASP A 203 23.76 -13.91 -8.37
N GLU A 204 22.75 -14.76 -8.56
CA GLU A 204 21.69 -14.55 -9.54
C GLU A 204 20.68 -13.48 -9.10
N ALA A 205 20.01 -12.84 -10.08
CA ALA A 205 19.01 -11.81 -9.81
C ALA A 205 17.81 -12.30 -8.97
N THR A 206 17.53 -13.59 -8.97
CA THR A 206 16.42 -14.22 -8.22
C THR A 206 16.74 -14.41 -6.73
N VAL A 207 18.01 -14.39 -6.34
CA VAL A 207 18.43 -14.56 -4.95
C VAL A 207 18.02 -13.34 -4.14
N LEU A 208 17.36 -13.54 -2.99
CA LEU A 208 17.00 -12.47 -2.08
C LEU A 208 18.26 -11.94 -1.38
N PRO A 209 18.42 -10.62 -1.18
CA PRO A 209 19.62 -10.09 -0.54
C PRO A 209 19.64 -10.40 0.97
N SER A 210 20.56 -11.24 1.41
CA SER A 210 20.95 -11.37 2.81
C SER A 210 22.43 -11.78 2.96
N GLU A 211 23.02 -11.50 4.12
CA GLU A 211 24.39 -11.95 4.46
C GLU A 211 24.57 -13.47 4.32
N SER A 212 23.50 -14.24 4.55
CA SER A 212 23.50 -15.69 4.48
C SER A 212 23.25 -16.26 3.08
N THR A 213 22.71 -15.47 2.15
CA THR A 213 22.31 -15.93 0.82
C THR A 213 23.24 -15.43 -0.28
N LEU A 214 23.90 -14.29 -0.08
CA LEU A 214 24.88 -13.75 -1.01
C LEU A 214 26.23 -14.40 -0.79
N THR A 215 26.81 -14.89 -1.88
CA THR A 215 28.11 -15.55 -1.91
C THR A 215 29.24 -14.56 -2.17
N SER A 216 29.00 -13.51 -2.95
CA SER A 216 30.02 -12.50 -3.27
C SER A 216 30.10 -11.40 -2.21
N GLU A 217 31.30 -11.17 -1.68
CA GLU A 217 31.58 -10.04 -0.78
C GLU A 217 31.31 -8.68 -1.43
N ILE A 218 31.46 -8.59 -2.76
CA ILE A 218 31.12 -7.38 -3.53
C ILE A 218 29.61 -7.13 -3.47
N ASN A 219 28.79 -8.17 -3.63
CA ASN A 219 27.34 -8.05 -3.59
C ASN A 219 26.82 -7.78 -2.18
N LYS A 220 27.48 -8.32 -1.14
CA LYS A 220 27.16 -7.96 0.26
C LYS A 220 27.39 -6.47 0.52
N ARG A 221 28.47 -5.91 -0.03
CA ARG A 221 28.83 -4.49 0.18
C ARG A 221 28.04 -3.51 -0.69
N PHE A 222 27.85 -3.82 -1.98
CA PHE A 222 27.28 -2.88 -2.96
C PHE A 222 25.88 -3.26 -3.44
N GLY A 223 25.47 -4.53 -3.30
CA GLY A 223 24.14 -5.00 -3.66
C GLY A 223 23.88 -5.04 -5.17
N ARG A 224 22.70 -4.55 -5.56
CA ARG A 224 22.22 -4.55 -6.95
C ARG A 224 22.99 -3.55 -7.80
N ARG A 225 23.19 -3.86 -9.07
CA ARG A 225 23.93 -3.02 -10.02
C ARG A 225 23.14 -1.74 -10.33
N PHE A 226 23.82 -0.60 -10.30
CA PHE A 226 23.33 0.67 -10.85
C PHE A 226 24.03 0.95 -12.17
N VAL A 227 23.26 1.39 -13.16
CA VAL A 227 23.76 1.77 -14.48
C VAL A 227 23.45 3.25 -14.69
N ILE A 228 24.46 4.03 -15.08
CA ILE A 228 24.25 5.42 -15.52
C ILE A 228 23.60 5.35 -16.89
N VAL A 229 22.35 5.78 -16.99
CA VAL A 229 21.56 5.82 -18.23
C VAL A 229 21.88 7.10 -18.99
N SER A 230 22.04 8.21 -18.28
CA SER A 230 22.36 9.52 -18.85
C SER A 230 23.23 10.30 -17.89
N PHE A 231 24.12 11.12 -18.44
CA PHE A 231 24.94 12.04 -17.69
C PHE A 231 25.03 13.36 -18.46
N ARG A 232 24.81 14.47 -17.78
CA ARG A 232 25.00 15.81 -18.34
C ARG A 232 25.63 16.76 -17.32
N TRP A 233 26.41 17.70 -17.83
CA TRP A 233 26.84 18.87 -17.08
C TRP A 233 25.72 19.91 -17.07
N LEU A 234 25.52 20.58 -15.94
CA LEU A 234 24.54 21.65 -15.77
C LEU A 234 25.27 22.99 -15.71
N SER A 235 24.66 24.03 -16.30
CA SER A 235 25.06 25.42 -16.04
C SER A 235 24.51 25.91 -14.70
N GLU A 236 25.09 26.97 -14.15
CA GLU A 236 24.65 27.60 -12.90
C GLU A 236 23.16 28.02 -12.94
N ASP A 237 22.66 28.42 -14.11
CA ASP A 237 21.26 28.84 -14.30
C ASP A 237 20.24 27.67 -14.29
N GLU A 238 20.68 26.41 -14.34
CA GLU A 238 19.82 25.22 -14.37
C GLU A 238 19.61 24.58 -12.98
N VAL A 239 20.24 25.13 -11.94
CA VAL A 239 20.31 24.54 -10.59
C VAL A 239 19.32 25.20 -9.64
#